data_AF-A0A803T847-F1
#
_entry.id   AF-A0A803T847-F1
#
_cell.length_a   1.000
_cell.length_b   1.000
_cell.length_c   1.000
_cell.angle_alpha   90.00
_cell.angle_beta   90.00
_cell.angle_gamma   90.00
#
_symmetry.space_group_name_H-M   'P 1'
#
loop_
_entity.id
_entity.type
_entity.pdbx_description
1 polymer ?
#
loop_
_entity_poly.entity_id
_entity_poly.type
_entity_poly.pdbx_seq_one_letter_code
_entity_poly.pdbx_strand_id
1 'polypeptide(L)'
;MSNRWYHDGLTRHAAEALLLSNGSDGSYLLRKSNGKAALFSLSVRAKDSVKHFHVEYTGYSYKFGFNEFPSLNELIKHFANQPLIGSETGTLTVLKHPYPRKVEEPSIYESVRVHTAMQTGKTEIDLVPNAPSLGTKEGYLTKQGGIVKNWKTRWFTLHRNELKYYKDQTSTEPIRALDLTECSAVQFDYSQDKINCFCLVFPLRTYYLYAKTGVEADEWIKILQWKLSQIRRQARQRNSTFSL
;
A
#
# COMPACT_ATOMS: atom_id res chain seq x y z
N MET A 1 8.01 -12.83 23.74
CA MET A 1 7.57 -11.47 23.32
C MET A 1 7.51 -11.44 21.80
N SER A 2 6.32 -11.21 21.22
CA SER A 2 6.10 -11.27 19.77
C SER A 2 6.90 -10.18 19.06
N ASN A 3 7.89 -10.56 18.24
CA ASN A 3 8.69 -9.62 17.45
C ASN A 3 7.75 -8.82 16.54
N ARG A 4 7.57 -7.53 16.85
CA ARG A 4 6.58 -6.64 16.22
C ARG A 4 6.82 -6.39 14.72
N TRP A 5 7.85 -6.95 14.12
CA TRP A 5 8.26 -6.76 12.72
C TRP A 5 8.46 -8.10 11.97
N TYR A 6 8.10 -9.23 12.59
CA TYR A 6 8.10 -10.53 11.96
C TYR A 6 6.74 -10.85 11.34
N HIS A 7 6.72 -11.22 10.05
CA HIS A 7 5.52 -11.51 9.28
C HIS A 7 5.57 -12.95 8.74
N ASP A 8 4.83 -13.86 9.37
CA ASP A 8 4.88 -15.29 9.06
C ASP A 8 4.28 -15.67 7.70
N GLY A 9 3.23 -14.97 7.25
CA GLY A 9 2.50 -15.25 6.00
C GLY A 9 2.66 -14.19 4.90
N LEU A 10 3.61 -13.26 5.03
CA LEU A 10 3.74 -12.15 4.09
C LEU A 10 4.59 -12.55 2.88
N THR A 11 4.01 -12.42 1.69
CA THR A 11 4.72 -12.71 0.44
C THR A 11 5.78 -11.65 0.12
N ARG A 12 6.71 -11.98 -0.79
CA ARG A 12 7.71 -11.03 -1.30
C ARG A 12 7.06 -9.77 -1.87
N HIS A 13 6.10 -9.93 -2.77
CA HIS A 13 5.39 -8.84 -3.43
C HIS A 13 4.60 -7.99 -2.43
N ALA A 14 3.93 -8.62 -1.45
CA ALA A 14 3.20 -7.89 -0.43
C ALA A 14 4.15 -7.05 0.45
N ALA A 15 5.29 -7.61 0.86
CA ALA A 15 6.32 -6.88 1.60
C ALA A 15 6.86 -5.68 0.84
N GLU A 16 7.12 -5.85 -0.46
CA GLU A 16 7.56 -4.78 -1.34
C GLU A 16 6.50 -3.68 -1.45
N ALA A 17 5.24 -4.02 -1.73
CA ALA A 17 4.15 -3.05 -1.80
C ALA A 17 3.96 -2.27 -0.49
N LEU A 18 4.04 -2.94 0.66
CA LEU A 18 3.94 -2.30 1.99
C LEU A 18 5.07 -1.31 2.23
N LEU A 19 6.31 -1.74 1.99
CA LEU A 19 7.49 -0.91 2.24
C LEU A 19 7.61 0.25 1.25
N LEU A 20 7.25 0.03 -0.03
CA LEU A 20 7.20 1.09 -1.04
C LEU A 20 6.14 2.14 -0.72
N SER A 21 4.95 1.71 -0.28
CA SER A 21 3.79 2.59 -0.07
C SER A 21 3.82 3.32 1.28
N ASN A 22 4.27 2.64 2.33
CA ASN A 22 4.09 3.11 3.71
C ASN A 22 5.41 3.27 4.48
N GLY A 23 6.48 2.66 4.00
CA GLY A 23 7.81 2.75 4.57
C GLY A 23 8.57 3.98 4.10
N SER A 24 9.51 4.43 4.93
CA SER A 24 10.55 5.40 4.60
C SER A 24 11.90 4.71 4.39
N ASP A 25 12.91 5.44 3.90
CA ASP A 25 14.29 4.94 3.80
C ASP A 25 14.75 4.33 5.14
N GLY A 26 15.27 3.09 5.08
CA GLY A 26 15.65 2.30 6.24
C GLY A 26 14.51 1.56 6.94
N SER A 27 13.28 1.60 6.41
CA SER A 27 12.18 0.77 6.92
C SER A 27 12.41 -0.71 6.58
N TYR A 28 12.12 -1.62 7.51
CA TYR A 28 12.38 -3.04 7.29
C TYR A 28 11.36 -3.97 7.93
N LEU A 29 11.20 -5.16 7.35
CA LEU A 29 10.44 -6.26 7.95
C LEU A 29 11.11 -7.60 7.68
N LEU A 30 10.87 -8.57 8.56
CA LEU A 30 11.31 -9.95 8.35
C LEU A 30 10.09 -10.79 7.98
N ARG A 31 10.20 -11.58 6.92
CA ARG A 31 9.14 -12.51 6.49
C ARG A 31 9.67 -13.92 6.33
N LYS A 32 8.80 -14.92 6.43
CA LYS A 32 9.15 -16.30 6.09
C LYS A 32 9.30 -16.44 4.56
N SER A 33 10.21 -17.29 4.11
CA SER A 33 10.29 -17.66 2.70
C SER A 33 9.33 -18.82 2.43
N ASN A 34 8.43 -18.68 1.45
CA ASN A 34 7.48 -19.74 1.10
C ASN A 34 8.23 -21.05 0.77
N GLY A 35 7.80 -22.15 1.39
CA GLY A 35 8.20 -23.51 1.00
C GLY A 35 9.47 -24.09 1.64
N LYS A 36 10.20 -23.37 2.51
CA LYS A 36 11.36 -23.93 3.22
C LYS A 36 11.34 -23.58 4.71
N ALA A 37 11.33 -24.59 5.57
CA ALA A 37 11.50 -24.41 7.00
C ALA A 37 12.85 -23.73 7.27
N ALA A 38 12.87 -22.81 8.24
CA ALA A 38 14.06 -22.07 8.67
C ALA A 38 14.67 -21.04 7.69
N LEU A 39 14.03 -20.76 6.55
CA LEU A 39 14.45 -19.68 5.66
C LEU A 39 13.55 -18.45 5.79
N PHE A 40 14.20 -17.31 5.99
CA PHE A 40 13.58 -16.00 6.15
C PHE A 40 14.11 -15.04 5.10
N SER A 41 13.39 -13.94 4.92
CA SER A 41 13.80 -12.83 4.09
C SER A 41 13.63 -11.52 4.83
N LEU A 42 14.75 -10.79 5.00
CA LEU A 42 14.76 -9.43 5.50
C LEU A 42 14.51 -8.48 4.32
N SER A 43 13.35 -7.83 4.31
CA SER A 43 12.97 -6.86 3.28
C SER A 43 13.24 -5.45 3.78
N VAL A 44 13.98 -4.66 3.01
CA VAL A 44 14.47 -3.32 3.43
C VAL A 44 14.12 -2.29 2.37
N ARG A 45 13.46 -1.21 2.79
CA ARG A 45 13.12 -0.04 1.98
C ARG A 45 14.33 0.87 1.85
N ALA A 46 14.80 1.05 0.63
CA ALA A 46 15.69 2.14 0.25
C ALA A 46 14.88 3.27 -0.41
N LYS A 47 15.57 4.37 -0.74
CA LYS A 47 14.96 5.59 -1.32
C LYS A 47 14.00 5.31 -2.48
N ASP A 48 14.38 4.44 -3.41
CA ASP A 48 13.63 4.16 -4.65
C ASP A 48 13.15 2.71 -4.75
N SER A 49 13.80 1.77 -4.07
CA SER A 49 13.56 0.34 -4.24
C SER A 49 13.43 -0.40 -2.90
N VAL A 50 13.06 -1.68 -2.97
CA VAL A 50 13.07 -2.61 -1.83
C VAL A 50 14.02 -3.75 -2.15
N LYS A 51 14.91 -4.06 -1.22
CA LYS A 51 15.84 -5.20 -1.33
C LYS A 51 15.41 -6.30 -0.38
N HIS A 52 15.57 -7.54 -0.84
CA HIS A 52 15.24 -8.73 -0.07
C HIS A 52 16.51 -9.52 0.17
N PHE A 53 16.94 -9.58 1.43
CA PHE A 53 18.10 -10.34 1.84
C PHE A 53 17.68 -11.67 2.44
N HIS A 54 18.46 -12.72 2.17
CA HIS A 54 18.21 -14.04 2.71
C HIS A 54 18.75 -14.15 4.13
N VAL A 55 17.95 -14.72 5.02
CA VAL A 55 18.35 -15.00 6.40
C VAL A 55 18.01 -16.46 6.68
N GLU A 56 18.99 -17.25 7.08
CA GLU A 56 18.82 -18.67 7.39
C GLU A 56 18.89 -18.87 8.91
N TYR A 57 17.99 -19.68 9.46
CA TYR A 57 18.06 -20.11 10.85
C TYR A 57 18.64 -21.52 10.92
N THR A 58 19.75 -21.67 11.63
CA THR A 58 20.49 -22.95 11.70
C THR A 58 19.96 -23.90 12.78
N GLY A 59 19.02 -23.44 13.60
CA GLY A 59 18.59 -24.12 14.83
C GLY A 59 19.09 -23.44 16.10
N TYR A 60 20.24 -22.75 16.03
CA TYR A 60 20.85 -22.05 17.18
C TYR A 60 21.21 -20.58 16.87
N SER A 61 21.30 -20.20 15.60
CA SER A 61 21.77 -18.89 15.14
C SER A 61 21.08 -18.46 13.84
N TYR A 62 21.21 -17.18 13.50
CA TYR A 62 20.75 -16.60 12.25
C TYR A 62 21.95 -16.25 11.37
N LYS A 63 21.98 -16.80 10.14
CA LYS A 63 23.00 -16.55 9.14
C LYS A 63 22.55 -15.52 8.12
N PHE A 64 23.44 -14.60 7.79
CA PHE A 64 23.31 -13.63 6.71
C PHE A 64 24.64 -13.59 5.95
N GLY A 65 24.68 -14.16 4.74
CA GLY A 65 25.94 -14.33 4.01
C GLY A 65 26.93 -15.18 4.82
N PHE A 66 28.12 -14.61 5.09
CA PHE A 66 29.17 -15.24 5.90
C PHE A 66 29.07 -14.92 7.41
N ASN A 67 28.15 -14.04 7.80
CA ASN A 67 28.00 -13.62 9.19
C ASN A 67 26.94 -14.48 9.91
N GLU A 68 27.20 -14.76 11.19
CA GLU A 68 26.34 -15.58 12.04
C GLU A 68 26.01 -14.82 13.33
N PHE A 69 24.73 -14.76 13.67
CA PHE A 69 24.21 -13.96 14.77
C PHE A 69 23.48 -14.86 15.77
N PRO A 70 23.76 -14.76 17.08
CA PRO A 70 23.09 -15.58 18.10
C PRO A 70 21.58 -15.32 18.20
N SER A 71 21.13 -14.15 17.76
CA SER A 71 19.71 -13.82 17.72
C SER A 71 19.38 -12.85 16.60
N LEU A 72 18.11 -12.83 16.22
CA LEU A 72 17.55 -11.82 15.31
C LEU A 72 17.81 -10.38 15.79
N ASN A 73 17.80 -10.13 17.09
CA ASN A 73 18.03 -8.81 17.63
C ASN A 73 19.47 -8.33 17.37
N GLU A 74 20.45 -9.24 17.48
CA GLU A 74 21.85 -8.94 17.17
C GLU A 74 22.07 -8.75 15.66
N LEU A 75 21.41 -9.54 14.81
CA LEU A 75 21.40 -9.34 13.37
C LEU A 75 20.90 -7.93 13.00
N ILE A 76 19.78 -7.51 13.59
CA ILE A 76 19.19 -6.19 13.32
C ILE A 76 20.10 -5.07 13.86
N LYS A 77 20.63 -5.19 15.09
CA LYS A 77 21.57 -4.20 15.65
C LYS A 77 22.82 -4.03 14.78
N HIS A 78 23.34 -5.12 14.23
CA HIS A 78 24.49 -5.08 13.34
C HIS A 78 24.19 -4.22 12.09
N PHE A 79 23.09 -4.48 11.39
CA PHE A 79 22.71 -3.73 10.18
C PHE A 79 22.06 -2.36 10.43
N ALA A 80 21.73 -2.05 11.68
CA ALA A 80 21.42 -0.67 12.08
C ALA A 80 22.67 0.22 12.09
N ASN A 81 23.85 -0.39 12.31
CA ASN A 81 25.13 0.31 12.38
C ASN A 81 26.03 0.05 11.15
N GLN A 82 25.75 -1.00 10.37
CA GLN A 82 26.45 -1.33 9.13
C GLN A 82 25.50 -1.23 7.92
N PRO A 83 25.84 -0.43 6.88
CA PRO A 83 24.95 -0.21 5.74
C PRO A 83 24.77 -1.44 4.85
N LEU A 84 23.56 -1.59 4.31
CA LEU A 84 23.19 -2.54 3.26
C LEU A 84 23.07 -1.81 1.91
N ILE A 85 23.28 -2.51 0.79
CA ILE A 85 23.04 -1.93 -0.54
C ILE A 85 21.53 -1.81 -0.74
N GLY A 86 21.05 -0.58 -0.91
CA GLY A 86 19.63 -0.24 -0.88
C GLY A 86 19.04 0.11 -2.25
N SER A 87 19.65 1.04 -2.99
CA SER A 87 19.04 1.58 -4.23
C SER A 87 19.49 0.86 -5.51
N GLU A 88 18.79 1.11 -6.61
CA GLU A 88 19.23 0.68 -7.95
C GLU A 88 20.55 1.35 -8.36
N THR A 89 20.85 2.52 -7.80
CA THR A 89 22.11 3.25 -7.98
C THR A 89 23.23 2.81 -7.04
N GLY A 90 23.03 1.78 -6.21
CA GLY A 90 24.03 1.28 -5.27
C GLY A 90 24.19 2.14 -4.00
N THR A 91 23.27 3.05 -3.73
CA THR A 91 23.25 3.83 -2.49
C THR A 91 23.03 2.92 -1.30
N LEU A 92 23.80 3.15 -0.25
CA LEU A 92 23.77 2.37 0.99
C LEU A 92 22.65 2.86 1.93
N THR A 93 21.94 1.92 2.56
CA THR A 93 20.86 2.15 3.51
C THR A 93 21.09 1.30 4.77
N VAL A 94 20.93 1.88 5.96
CA VAL A 94 20.94 1.15 7.25
C VAL A 94 19.52 0.83 7.72
N LEU A 95 19.37 -0.16 8.60
CA LEU A 95 18.08 -0.44 9.23
C LEU A 95 17.75 0.64 10.27
N LYS A 96 16.66 1.37 10.06
CA LYS A 96 16.25 2.50 10.92
C LYS A 96 14.92 2.22 11.63
N HIS A 97 13.94 1.72 10.88
CA HIS A 97 12.55 1.71 11.33
C HIS A 97 11.92 0.32 11.15
N PRO A 98 11.67 -0.45 12.23
CA PRO A 98 10.95 -1.71 12.11
C PRO A 98 9.52 -1.44 11.62
N TYR A 99 9.14 -2.08 10.53
CA TYR A 99 7.80 -2.00 9.99
C TYR A 99 6.87 -2.88 10.83
N PRO A 100 5.74 -2.35 11.33
CA PRO A 100 4.91 -3.06 12.28
C PRO A 100 4.13 -4.22 11.64
N ARG A 101 4.08 -5.35 12.34
CA ARG A 101 3.34 -6.58 12.01
C ARG A 101 1.84 -6.33 12.02
N LYS A 102 1.38 -5.63 13.06
CA LYS A 102 0.05 -5.04 13.11
C LYS A 102 0.20 -3.62 12.56
N VAL A 103 0.04 -3.47 11.26
CA VAL A 103 -0.41 -2.17 10.75
C VAL A 103 -1.80 -2.02 11.34
N GLU A 104 -2.06 -0.97 12.13
CA GLU A 104 -3.44 -0.66 12.50
C GLU A 104 -4.20 -0.39 11.20
N GLU A 105 -4.89 -1.42 10.73
CA GLU A 105 -5.98 -1.23 9.79
C GLU A 105 -7.00 -0.40 10.57
N PRO A 106 -7.35 0.83 10.13
CA PRO A 106 -8.48 1.52 10.73
C PRO A 106 -9.66 0.54 10.70
N SER A 107 -10.45 0.45 11.78
CA SER A 107 -11.60 -0.45 11.87
C SER A 107 -12.63 -0.09 10.81
N ILE A 108 -12.47 -0.63 9.61
CA ILE A 108 -13.35 -0.42 8.45
C ILE A 108 -14.10 -1.68 8.05
N TYR A 109 -13.78 -2.82 8.67
CA TYR A 109 -14.60 -4.02 8.63
C TYR A 109 -15.54 -3.98 9.83
N GLU A 110 -16.74 -3.47 9.60
CA GLU A 110 -17.86 -3.90 10.42
C GLU A 110 -18.11 -5.37 10.08
N SER A 111 -18.11 -6.20 11.12
CA SER A 111 -18.28 -7.64 11.02
C SER A 111 -19.54 -7.97 10.23
N VAL A 112 -19.38 -8.71 9.12
CA VAL A 112 -20.50 -9.25 8.34
C VAL A 112 -21.34 -10.15 9.23
N ARG A 113 -22.45 -9.63 9.76
CA ARG A 113 -23.51 -10.43 10.36
C ARG A 113 -24.57 -10.70 9.30
N VAL A 114 -24.52 -11.93 8.78
CA VAL A 114 -25.61 -12.71 8.14
C VAL A 114 -26.10 -12.15 6.79
N HIS A 115 -25.85 -12.82 5.66
CA HIS A 115 -26.72 -13.85 5.04
C HIS A 115 -25.96 -14.35 3.78
N THR A 116 -25.88 -15.61 3.35
CA THR A 116 -26.70 -16.82 3.56
C THR A 116 -25.91 -18.06 3.09
N ALA A 117 -26.13 -19.17 3.80
CA ALA A 117 -25.91 -20.59 3.43
C ALA A 117 -24.49 -21.12 3.18
N MET A 118 -24.13 -22.07 4.05
CA MET A 118 -23.02 -23.01 3.92
C MET A 118 -23.18 -23.92 2.69
N GLN A 119 -22.08 -24.21 1.99
CA GLN A 119 -21.74 -25.57 1.52
C GLN A 119 -20.25 -25.64 1.11
N THR A 120 -19.50 -26.37 1.95
CA THR A 120 -18.40 -27.30 1.63
C THR A 120 -17.27 -26.90 0.66
N GLY A 121 -16.04 -26.81 1.18
CA GLY A 121 -14.82 -27.12 0.43
C GLY A 121 -13.89 -25.94 0.13
N LYS A 122 -13.24 -25.34 1.15
CA LYS A 122 -12.14 -24.40 0.91
C LYS A 122 -10.89 -25.17 0.45
N THR A 123 -10.59 -25.10 -0.83
CA THR A 123 -9.34 -25.61 -1.42
C THR A 123 -8.45 -24.42 -1.79
N GLU A 124 -7.13 -24.64 -1.86
CA GLU A 124 -6.11 -23.61 -2.14
C GLU A 124 -6.29 -22.83 -3.46
N ILE A 125 -7.21 -23.28 -4.33
CA ILE A 125 -7.59 -22.63 -5.59
C ILE A 125 -8.46 -21.37 -5.41
N ASP A 126 -9.02 -21.13 -4.22
CA ASP A 126 -9.79 -19.90 -3.92
C ASP A 126 -8.89 -18.71 -3.50
N LEU A 127 -7.56 -18.90 -3.44
CA LEU A 127 -6.62 -17.80 -3.26
C LEU A 127 -6.58 -16.97 -4.56
N VAL A 128 -7.38 -15.89 -4.59
CA VAL A 128 -7.41 -14.91 -5.68
C VAL A 128 -5.98 -14.50 -6.05
N PRO A 129 -5.45 -14.86 -7.24
CA PRO A 129 -4.08 -14.55 -7.65
C PRO A 129 -3.79 -13.05 -7.78
N ASN A 130 -4.84 -12.23 -7.75
CA ASN A 130 -4.84 -10.79 -7.98
C ASN A 130 -5.38 -10.01 -6.78
N ALA A 131 -4.95 -10.34 -5.57
CA ALA A 131 -5.20 -9.44 -4.44
C ALA A 131 -4.55 -8.07 -4.76
N PRO A 132 -5.32 -6.96 -4.80
CA PRO A 132 -4.79 -5.66 -5.19
C PRO A 132 -3.67 -5.25 -4.23
N SER A 133 -2.58 -4.71 -4.79
CA SER A 133 -1.48 -4.21 -3.96
C SER A 133 -1.98 -3.14 -2.98
N LEU A 134 -1.49 -3.17 -1.73
CA LEU A 134 -2.01 -2.27 -0.69
C LEU A 134 -1.92 -0.80 -1.16
N GLY A 135 -3.04 -0.08 -1.14
CA GLY A 135 -3.10 1.30 -1.60
C GLY A 135 -3.31 1.46 -3.11
N THR A 136 -3.77 0.42 -3.81
CA THR A 136 -4.27 0.50 -5.19
C THR A 136 -5.74 0.10 -5.24
N LYS A 137 -6.49 0.66 -6.18
CA LYS A 137 -7.89 0.30 -6.43
C LYS A 137 -8.24 0.59 -7.88
N GLU A 138 -9.02 -0.29 -8.47
CA GLU A 138 -9.59 -0.09 -9.79
C GLU A 138 -11.10 -0.35 -9.74
N GLY A 139 -11.84 0.27 -10.64
CA GLY A 139 -13.29 0.15 -10.66
C GLY A 139 -13.98 1.22 -11.49
N TYR A 140 -15.24 0.95 -11.82
CA TYR A 140 -16.07 1.94 -12.50
C TYR A 140 -16.58 3.00 -11.53
N LEU A 141 -16.50 4.26 -11.94
CA LEU A 141 -17.20 5.38 -11.30
C LEU A 141 -17.90 6.21 -12.37
N THR A 142 -19.00 6.86 -12.00
CA THR A 142 -19.65 7.82 -12.87
C THR A 142 -19.19 9.22 -12.51
N LYS A 143 -18.66 9.96 -13.49
CA LYS A 143 -18.08 11.29 -13.28
C LYS A 143 -18.86 12.38 -14.00
N GLN A 144 -18.93 13.55 -13.39
CA GLN A 144 -19.48 14.74 -14.05
C GLN A 144 -18.47 15.31 -15.07
N GLY A 145 -18.97 15.72 -16.23
CA GLY A 145 -18.19 16.40 -17.26
C GLY A 145 -17.69 17.78 -16.81
N GLY A 146 -16.61 18.27 -17.42
CA GLY A 146 -15.96 19.53 -17.02
C GLY A 146 -16.70 20.75 -17.54
N ILE A 147 -16.83 20.80 -18.87
CA ILE A 147 -17.48 21.87 -19.63
C ILE A 147 -18.98 21.60 -19.64
N VAL A 148 -19.39 20.52 -20.31
CA VAL A 148 -20.77 20.04 -20.28
C VAL A 148 -20.94 19.14 -19.07
N LYS A 149 -21.87 19.47 -18.16
CA LYS A 149 -22.07 18.80 -16.86
C LYS A 149 -22.79 17.44 -16.94
N ASN A 150 -22.65 16.73 -18.06
CA ASN A 150 -23.23 15.40 -18.23
C ASN A 150 -22.42 14.36 -17.44
N TRP A 151 -23.10 13.30 -16.99
CA TRP A 151 -22.50 12.19 -16.26
C TRP A 151 -22.02 11.09 -17.21
N LYS A 152 -20.80 10.57 -16.99
CA LYS A 152 -20.21 9.50 -17.81
C LYS A 152 -19.54 8.46 -16.94
N THR A 153 -19.87 7.19 -17.16
CA THR A 153 -19.18 6.06 -16.54
C THR A 153 -17.80 5.90 -17.15
N ARG A 154 -16.79 5.75 -16.29
CA ARG A 154 -15.38 5.64 -16.66
C ARG A 154 -14.71 4.60 -15.77
N TRP A 155 -13.72 3.90 -16.33
CA TRP A 155 -12.87 3.01 -15.56
C TRP A 155 -11.79 3.83 -14.87
N PHE A 156 -11.72 3.77 -13.54
CA PHE A 156 -10.72 4.47 -12.74
C PHE A 156 -9.67 3.51 -12.24
N THR A 157 -8.42 3.96 -12.21
CA THR A 157 -7.31 3.25 -11.59
C THR A 157 -6.54 4.17 -10.65
N LEU A 158 -6.31 3.71 -9.43
CA LEU A 158 -5.48 4.37 -8.43
C LEU A 158 -4.19 3.59 -8.27
N HIS A 159 -3.09 4.19 -8.71
CA HIS A 159 -1.74 3.63 -8.61
C HIS A 159 -0.77 4.69 -8.12
N ARG A 160 0.03 4.36 -7.10
CA ARG A 160 0.95 5.31 -6.44
C ARG A 160 0.22 6.55 -5.90
N ASN A 161 0.48 7.73 -6.47
CA ASN A 161 -0.18 9.01 -6.18
C ASN A 161 -1.01 9.50 -7.38
N GLU A 162 -1.25 8.65 -8.39
CA GLU A 162 -2.00 9.02 -9.57
C GLU A 162 -3.38 8.34 -9.57
N LEU A 163 -4.42 9.14 -9.79
CA LEU A 163 -5.76 8.66 -10.12
C LEU A 163 -6.02 8.89 -11.60
N LYS A 164 -6.07 7.80 -12.37
CA LYS A 164 -6.32 7.83 -13.82
C LYS A 164 -7.75 7.42 -14.10
N TYR A 165 -8.31 7.92 -15.21
CA TYR A 165 -9.56 7.39 -15.74
C TYR A 165 -9.54 7.22 -17.25
N TYR A 166 -10.19 6.15 -17.69
CA TYR A 166 -10.20 5.64 -19.05
C TYR A 166 -11.64 5.59 -19.56
N LYS A 167 -11.82 5.44 -20.88
CA LYS A 167 -13.16 5.27 -21.46
C LYS A 167 -13.84 4.02 -20.86
N ASP A 168 -13.08 2.94 -20.76
CA ASP A 168 -13.44 1.61 -20.27
C ASP A 168 -12.16 0.86 -19.83
N GLN A 169 -12.31 -0.37 -19.34
CA GLN A 169 -11.19 -1.19 -18.84
C GLN A 169 -10.26 -1.71 -19.96
N THR A 170 -10.68 -1.72 -21.23
CA THR A 170 -9.88 -2.20 -22.36
C THR A 170 -9.04 -1.10 -23.00
N SER A 171 -9.28 0.16 -22.64
CA SER A 171 -8.53 1.31 -23.10
C SER A 171 -7.10 1.31 -22.55
N THR A 172 -6.11 1.49 -23.42
CA THR A 172 -4.69 1.54 -23.03
C THR A 172 -4.26 2.91 -22.50
N GLU A 173 -4.82 3.98 -23.07
CA GLU A 173 -4.46 5.36 -22.73
C GLU A 173 -5.49 6.02 -21.81
N PRO A 174 -5.06 6.70 -20.72
CA PRO A 174 -5.96 7.41 -19.85
C PRO A 174 -6.50 8.66 -20.53
N ILE A 175 -7.79 8.93 -20.37
CA ILE A 175 -8.37 10.22 -20.77
C ILE A 175 -7.78 11.35 -19.92
N ARG A 176 -7.44 11.04 -18.66
CA ARG A 176 -6.73 11.96 -17.76
C ARG A 176 -6.02 11.19 -16.66
N ALA A 177 -4.85 11.70 -16.27
CA ALA A 177 -4.16 11.38 -15.03
C ALA A 177 -4.30 12.56 -14.07
N LEU A 178 -4.67 12.29 -12.83
CA LEU A 178 -4.79 13.29 -11.76
C LEU A 178 -3.70 13.03 -10.72
N ASP A 179 -2.83 14.01 -10.48
CA ASP A 179 -1.81 13.93 -9.43
C ASP A 179 -2.43 14.25 -8.06
N LEU A 180 -2.58 13.23 -7.22
CA LEU A 180 -3.16 13.38 -5.89
C LEU A 180 -2.31 14.24 -4.94
N THR A 181 -1.08 14.60 -5.29
CA THR A 181 -0.29 15.57 -4.52
C THR A 181 -0.89 16.98 -4.56
N GLU A 182 -1.66 17.29 -5.61
CA GLU A 182 -2.39 18.55 -5.76
C GLU A 182 -3.79 18.50 -5.13
N CYS A 183 -4.29 17.30 -4.78
CA CYS A 183 -5.63 17.11 -4.27
C CYS A 183 -5.73 17.54 -2.79
N SER A 184 -6.61 18.50 -2.51
CA SER A 184 -6.75 19.08 -1.17
C SER A 184 -7.80 18.38 -0.31
N ALA A 185 -8.79 17.72 -0.91
CA ALA A 185 -9.83 17.02 -0.15
C ALA A 185 -10.53 15.93 -0.97
N VAL A 186 -11.00 14.89 -0.25
CA VAL A 186 -11.97 13.89 -0.71
C VAL A 186 -13.12 13.86 0.28
N GLN A 187 -14.33 14.15 -0.17
CA GLN A 187 -15.50 14.34 0.71
C GLN A 187 -16.75 13.71 0.11
N PHE A 188 -17.60 13.12 0.95
CA PHE A 188 -18.98 12.81 0.55
C PHE A 188 -19.69 14.07 0.11
N ASP A 189 -20.54 13.94 -0.91
CA ASP A 189 -21.28 15.05 -1.47
C ASP A 189 -22.73 14.64 -1.73
N TYR A 190 -23.65 15.29 -1.04
CA TYR A 190 -25.08 15.09 -1.19
C TYR A 190 -25.74 16.17 -2.07
N SER A 191 -24.98 17.18 -2.52
CA SER A 191 -25.47 18.34 -3.26
C SER A 191 -25.77 18.07 -4.73
N GLN A 192 -25.27 16.96 -5.28
CA GLN A 192 -25.39 16.64 -6.71
C GLN A 192 -26.68 15.89 -7.09
N ASP A 193 -27.62 15.72 -6.15
CA ASP A 193 -28.83 14.89 -6.31
C ASP A 193 -28.50 13.46 -6.81
N LYS A 194 -27.39 12.94 -6.30
CA LYS A 194 -26.87 11.59 -6.58
C LYS A 194 -26.51 10.92 -5.26
N ILE A 195 -27.06 9.73 -5.05
CA ILE A 195 -26.64 8.85 -3.97
C ILE A 195 -25.20 8.38 -4.21
N ASN A 196 -24.49 8.06 -3.12
CA ASN A 196 -23.12 7.55 -3.16
C ASN A 196 -22.13 8.50 -3.90
N CYS A 197 -22.42 9.80 -3.89
CA CYS A 197 -21.64 10.82 -4.55
C CYS A 197 -20.57 11.39 -3.61
N PHE A 198 -19.42 11.73 -4.18
CA PHE A 198 -18.28 12.32 -3.51
C PHE A 198 -17.50 13.21 -4.48
N CYS A 199 -16.69 14.09 -3.92
CA CYS A 199 -15.89 15.03 -4.70
C CYS A 199 -14.40 14.94 -4.40
N LEU A 200 -13.59 15.28 -5.40
CA LEU A 200 -12.14 15.47 -5.29
C LEU A 200 -11.81 16.92 -5.62
N VAL A 201 -11.22 17.63 -4.66
CA VAL A 201 -10.94 19.06 -4.79
C VAL A 201 -9.51 19.26 -5.27
N PHE A 202 -9.34 19.75 -6.51
CA PHE A 202 -8.06 20.16 -7.07
C PHE A 202 -8.04 21.67 -7.29
N PRO A 203 -6.85 22.32 -7.39
CA PRO A 203 -6.73 23.78 -7.46
C PRO A 203 -7.54 24.40 -8.60
N LEU A 204 -7.58 23.73 -9.76
CA LEU A 204 -8.24 24.24 -10.96
C LEU A 204 -9.63 23.62 -11.21
N ARG A 205 -10.02 22.60 -10.43
CA ARG A 205 -11.26 21.86 -10.68
C ARG A 205 -11.68 20.95 -9.51
N THR A 206 -12.95 21.00 -9.15
CA THR A 206 -13.60 19.93 -8.36
C THR A 206 -14.13 18.84 -9.30
N TYR A 207 -13.79 17.58 -9.02
CA TYR A 207 -14.31 16.42 -9.72
C TYR A 207 -15.41 15.77 -8.89
N TYR A 208 -16.63 15.74 -9.42
CA TYR A 208 -17.76 15.04 -8.80
C TYR A 208 -17.89 13.63 -9.40
N LEU A 209 -18.00 12.64 -8.52
CA LEU A 209 -18.02 11.21 -8.81
C LEU A 209 -19.16 10.55 -8.02
N TYR A 210 -19.78 9.51 -8.55
CA TYR A 210 -20.61 8.61 -7.74
C TYR A 210 -20.36 7.15 -8.11
N ALA A 211 -20.51 6.28 -7.11
CA ALA A 211 -20.39 4.84 -7.28
C ALA A 211 -21.76 4.17 -7.41
N LYS A 212 -21.79 2.95 -7.94
CA LYS A 212 -23.05 2.22 -8.14
C LYS A 212 -23.68 1.82 -6.80
N THR A 213 -22.84 1.52 -5.82
CA THR A 213 -23.26 1.11 -4.47
C THR A 213 -22.60 2.00 -3.41
N GLY A 214 -23.23 2.07 -2.23
CA GLY A 214 -22.65 2.80 -1.08
C GLY A 214 -21.32 2.19 -0.63
N VAL A 215 -21.20 0.86 -0.73
CA VAL A 215 -19.96 0.13 -0.44
C VAL A 215 -18.83 0.59 -1.37
N GLU A 216 -19.06 0.62 -2.68
CA GLU A 216 -18.05 1.08 -3.63
C GLU A 216 -17.63 2.54 -3.37
N ALA A 217 -18.58 3.44 -3.07
CA ALA A 217 -18.27 4.83 -2.76
C ALA A 217 -17.41 4.94 -1.51
N ASP A 218 -17.80 4.24 -0.44
CA ASP A 218 -17.05 4.21 0.82
C ASP A 218 -15.62 3.68 0.62
N GLU A 219 -15.44 2.59 -0.14
CA GLU A 219 -14.12 2.04 -0.47
C GLU A 219 -13.26 3.07 -1.24
N TRP A 220 -13.82 3.74 -2.24
CA TRP A 220 -13.11 4.77 -3.02
C TRP A 220 -12.72 5.97 -2.15
N ILE A 221 -13.63 6.46 -1.32
CA ILE A 221 -13.39 7.61 -0.44
C ILE A 221 -12.29 7.25 0.57
N LYS A 222 -12.41 6.10 1.24
CA LYS A 222 -11.44 5.64 2.25
C LYS A 222 -10.03 5.51 1.65
N ILE A 223 -9.88 4.85 0.51
CA ILE A 223 -8.55 4.66 -0.07
C ILE A 223 -7.93 5.98 -0.56
N LEU A 224 -8.73 6.89 -1.11
CA LEU A 224 -8.25 8.20 -1.57
C LEU A 224 -7.89 9.11 -0.39
N GLN A 225 -8.72 9.17 0.67
CA GLN A 225 -8.41 9.90 1.90
C GLN A 225 -7.15 9.35 2.57
N TRP A 226 -7.01 8.03 2.62
CA TRP A 226 -5.81 7.38 3.13
C TRP A 226 -4.58 7.80 2.31
N LYS A 227 -4.66 7.83 0.97
CA LYS A 227 -3.56 8.33 0.12
C LYS A 227 -3.20 9.78 0.42
N LEU A 228 -4.18 10.68 0.54
CA LEU A 228 -3.92 12.08 0.91
C LEU A 228 -3.22 12.20 2.26
N SER A 229 -3.58 11.35 3.24
CA SER A 229 -2.91 11.33 4.54
C SER A 229 -1.43 10.94 4.43
N GLN A 230 -1.10 9.95 3.58
CA GLN A 230 0.27 9.50 3.37
C GLN A 230 1.11 10.57 2.67
N ILE A 231 0.55 11.21 1.63
CA ILE A 231 1.20 12.31 0.92
C ILE A 231 1.54 13.46 1.89
N ARG A 232 0.57 13.87 2.73
CA ARG A 232 0.79 14.92 3.74
C ARG A 232 1.85 14.56 4.77
N ARG A 233 1.87 13.30 5.21
CA ARG A 233 2.88 12.80 6.16
C ARG A 233 4.28 12.87 5.56
N GLN A 234 4.44 12.45 4.31
CA GLN A 234 5.72 12.51 3.59
C GLN A 234 6.18 13.95 3.35
N ALA A 235 5.28 14.86 2.96
CA ALA A 235 5.61 16.28 2.76
C ALA A 235 6.12 16.95 4.06
N ARG A 236 5.48 16.66 5.21
CA ARG A 236 5.92 17.17 6.52
C ARG A 236 7.33 16.69 6.88
N GLN A 237 7.61 15.40 6.71
CA GLN A 237 8.93 14.82 6.99
C GLN A 237 10.03 15.39 6.08
N ARG A 238 9.71 15.67 4.82
CA ARG A 238 10.65 16.31 3.89
C ARG A 238 10.98 17.73 4.36
N ASN A 239 9.98 18.53 4.68
CA ASN A 239 10.20 19.92 5.11
C ASN A 239 10.99 20.03 6.41
N SER A 240 10.81 19.11 7.37
CA SER A 240 11.60 19.08 8.61
C SER A 240 13.08 18.74 8.40
N THR A 241 13.45 18.15 7.26
CA THR A 241 14.85 17.77 6.97
C THR A 241 15.64 18.92 6.31
N PHE A 242 14.97 19.95 5.78
CA PHE A 242 15.59 21.11 5.15
C PHE A 242 15.66 22.35 6.07
N SER A 243 15.20 22.24 7.32
CA SER A 243 15.19 23.32 8.32
C SER A 243 16.40 23.29 9.28
N LEU A 244 17.43 22.50 8.98
CA LEU A 244 18.70 22.41 9.70
C LEU A 244 19.83 22.77 8.74
#